data_AF-A0A377TVX9-F1
#
_entry.id   AF-A0A377TVX9-F1
#
_cell.length_a   1.000
_cell.length_b   1.000
_cell.length_c   1.000
_cell.angle_alpha   90.00
_cell.angle_beta   90.00
_cell.angle_gamma   90.00
#
_symmetry.space_group_name_H-M   'P 1'
#
loop_
_entity.id
_entity.type
_entity.pdbx_description
1 polymer ?
#
loop_
_entity_poly.entity_id
_entity_poly.type
_entity_poly.pdbx_seq_one_letter_code
_entity_poly.pdbx_strand_id
1 'polypeptide(L)'
;MAIAPTLNVPQARFLAMQQKFKAYVAGFGSGKTWVGCGGICKGFWEFPKINQGYFAPTYPQIRDIFYPTVEEVAHDWGLKVKIVESNKEVHFYSGRQYRGTTICRSMESPTR
;
A
#
# COMPACT_ATOMS: atom_id res chain seq x y z
N MET A 1 -21.01 7.52 0.98
CA MET A 1 -19.75 8.27 1.16
C MET A 1 -18.94 8.12 -0.11
N ALA A 2 -18.61 9.22 -0.78
CA ALA A 2 -17.65 9.18 -1.88
C ALA A 2 -16.25 9.02 -1.28
N ILE A 3 -15.49 8.03 -1.74
CA ILE A 3 -14.08 7.86 -1.38
C ILE A 3 -13.31 8.84 -2.27
N ALA A 4 -12.69 9.85 -1.67
CA ALA A 4 -11.96 10.89 -2.38
C ALA A 4 -10.52 10.91 -1.89
N PRO A 5 -9.64 10.08 -2.45
CA PRO A 5 -8.26 10.00 -1.99
C PRO A 5 -7.47 11.25 -2.37
N THR A 6 -6.64 11.71 -1.44
CA THR A 6 -5.78 12.89 -1.59
C THR A 6 -4.55 12.52 -2.41
N LEU A 7 -4.58 12.84 -3.71
CA LEU A 7 -3.50 12.57 -4.65
C LEU A 7 -3.15 13.83 -5.44
N ASN A 8 -1.85 14.06 -5.67
CA ASN A 8 -1.42 15.05 -6.64
C ASN A 8 -1.55 14.50 -8.08
N VAL A 9 -1.45 15.40 -9.08
CA VAL A 9 -1.67 15.05 -10.49
C VAL A 9 -0.73 13.93 -10.99
N PRO A 10 0.59 13.95 -10.74
CA PRO A 10 1.48 12.83 -11.09
C PRO A 10 1.08 11.48 -10.47
N GLN A 11 0.70 11.47 -9.20
CA GLN A 11 0.29 10.26 -8.49
C GLN A 11 -1.01 9.68 -9.08
N ALA A 12 -2.00 10.54 -9.33
CA ALA A 12 -3.26 10.15 -9.96
C ALA A 12 -3.03 9.55 -11.36
N ARG A 13 -2.19 10.20 -12.18
CA ARG A 13 -1.81 9.68 -13.50
C ARG A 13 -1.14 8.30 -13.40
N PHE A 14 -0.21 8.12 -12.46
CA PHE A 14 0.46 6.83 -12.25
C PHE A 14 -0.51 5.73 -11.82
N LEU A 15 -1.49 6.02 -10.94
CA LEU A 15 -2.48 5.04 -10.52
C LEU A 15 -3.47 4.67 -11.64
N ALA A 16 -3.74 5.59 -12.57
CA ALA A 16 -4.62 5.36 -13.72
C ALA A 16 -3.96 4.58 -14.88
N MET A 17 -2.63 4.41 -14.88
CA MET A 17 -1.91 3.62 -15.89
C MET A 17 -2.43 2.18 -15.97
N GLN A 18 -2.61 1.70 -17.20
CA GLN A 18 -3.15 0.36 -17.53
C GLN A 18 -2.04 -0.70 -17.71
N GLN A 19 -0.78 -0.28 -17.71
CA GLN A 19 0.37 -1.17 -17.87
C GLN A 19 0.50 -2.10 -16.67
N LYS A 20 0.70 -3.41 -16.94
CA LYS A 20 0.89 -4.45 -15.92
C LYS A 20 2.05 -4.14 -14.98
N PHE A 21 3.17 -3.69 -15.54
CA PHE A 21 4.36 -3.29 -14.79
C PHE A 21 4.59 -1.80 -15.00
N LYS A 22 4.73 -1.06 -13.90
CA LYS A 22 4.92 0.39 -13.90
C LYS A 22 5.86 0.79 -12.77
N ALA A 23 6.68 1.80 -13.02
CA ALA A 23 7.65 2.32 -12.07
C ALA A 23 7.39 3.81 -11.85
N TYR A 24 7.35 4.24 -10.59
CA TYR A 24 7.25 5.65 -10.21
C TYR A 24 8.59 6.12 -9.65
N VAL A 25 9.38 6.80 -10.46
CA VAL A 25 10.73 7.27 -10.10
C VAL A 25 10.69 8.78 -9.84
N ALA A 26 11.08 9.18 -8.63
CA ALA A 26 11.04 10.59 -8.22
C ALA A 26 11.99 10.88 -7.04
N GLY A 27 12.29 12.15 -6.79
CA GLY A 27 13.20 12.60 -5.73
C GLY A 27 12.72 12.30 -4.30
N PHE A 28 13.57 12.58 -3.31
CA PHE A 28 13.17 12.52 -1.90
C PHE A 28 11.96 13.45 -1.63
N GLY A 29 11.06 13.07 -0.72
CA GLY A 29 9.87 13.86 -0.38
C GLY A 29 8.75 13.94 -1.44
N SER A 30 8.92 13.32 -2.60
CA SER A 30 7.93 13.39 -3.71
C SER A 30 6.67 12.51 -3.55
N GLY A 31 6.51 11.82 -2.41
CA GLY A 31 5.34 10.97 -2.15
C GLY A 31 5.34 9.63 -2.89
N LYS A 32 6.50 9.01 -3.13
CA LYS A 32 6.61 7.68 -3.78
C LYS A 32 5.93 6.57 -2.98
N THR A 33 6.14 6.55 -1.66
CA THR A 33 5.50 5.57 -0.77
C THR A 33 3.99 5.79 -0.72
N TRP A 34 3.55 7.05 -0.69
CA TRP A 34 2.13 7.42 -0.68
C TRP A 34 1.39 6.83 -1.88
N VAL A 35 1.91 7.04 -3.10
CA VAL A 35 1.28 6.50 -4.31
C VAL A 35 1.35 4.97 -4.37
N GLY A 36 2.41 4.35 -3.84
CA GLY A 36 2.49 2.91 -3.69
C GLY A 36 1.37 2.36 -2.79
N CYS A 37 1.15 2.98 -1.64
CA CYS A 37 0.06 2.62 -0.72
C CYS A 37 -1.32 2.87 -1.34
N GLY A 38 -1.47 3.96 -2.10
CA GLY A 38 -2.69 4.25 -2.86
C GLY A 38 -2.98 3.17 -3.92
N GLY A 39 -1.93 2.64 -4.56
CA GLY A 39 -2.04 1.50 -5.48
C GLY A 39 -2.52 0.22 -4.79
N ILE A 40 -2.03 -0.06 -3.58
CA ILE A 40 -2.49 -1.17 -2.76
C ILE A 40 -3.98 -1.00 -2.39
N CYS A 41 -4.37 0.20 -1.92
CA CYS A 41 -5.75 0.50 -1.55
C CYS A 41 -6.70 0.39 -2.75
N LYS A 42 -6.32 0.96 -3.90
CA LYS A 42 -7.03 0.81 -5.17
C LYS A 42 -7.19 -0.67 -5.53
N GLY A 43 -6.11 -1.45 -5.45
CA GLY A 43 -6.13 -2.88 -5.72
C GLY A 43 -7.11 -3.64 -4.84
N PHE A 44 -7.20 -3.32 -3.54
CA PHE A 44 -8.19 -3.93 -2.66
C PHE A 44 -9.62 -3.44 -2.92
N TRP A 45 -9.81 -2.25 -3.46
CA TRP A 45 -11.13 -1.78 -3.91
C TRP A 45 -11.61 -2.52 -5.15
N GLU A 46 -10.74 -2.67 -6.15
CA GLU A 46 -11.04 -3.33 -7.43
C GLU A 46 -11.08 -4.86 -7.31
N PHE A 47 -10.17 -5.45 -6.52
CA PHE A 47 -9.96 -6.90 -6.43
C PHE A 47 -9.92 -7.39 -4.97
N PRO A 48 -11.08 -7.50 -4.30
CA PRO A 48 -11.14 -7.96 -2.92
C PRO A 48 -10.60 -9.37 -2.77
N LYS A 49 -9.98 -9.65 -1.62
CA LYS A 49 -9.40 -10.94 -1.19
C LYS A 49 -8.17 -11.40 -1.99
N ILE A 50 -7.71 -10.63 -2.97
CA ILE A 50 -6.42 -10.87 -3.63
C ILE A 50 -5.33 -10.24 -2.78
N ASN A 51 -4.41 -11.05 -2.26
CA ASN A 51 -3.30 -10.56 -1.46
C ASN A 51 -2.34 -9.73 -2.31
N GLN A 52 -1.80 -8.68 -1.70
CA GLN A 52 -0.81 -7.79 -2.32
C GLN A 52 0.56 -8.02 -1.68
N GLY A 53 1.65 -7.73 -2.39
CA GLY A 53 3.00 -7.80 -1.85
C GLY A 53 3.60 -6.41 -1.63
N TYR A 54 4.27 -6.20 -0.50
CA TYR A 54 5.13 -5.05 -0.28
C TYR A 54 6.56 -5.53 0.01
N PHE A 55 7.51 -5.02 -0.76
CA PHE A 55 8.91 -5.43 -0.68
C PHE A 55 9.79 -4.22 -0.46
N ALA A 56 10.68 -4.31 0.52
CA ALA A 56 11.73 -3.33 0.78
C ALA A 56 13.06 -4.03 1.04
N PRO A 57 14.21 -3.33 0.92
CA PRO A 57 15.50 -3.92 1.25
C PRO A 57 15.54 -4.60 2.62
N THR A 58 15.03 -3.95 3.67
CA THR A 58 15.08 -4.48 5.06
C THR A 58 13.74 -4.35 5.80
N TYR A 59 13.51 -5.17 6.83
CA TYR A 59 12.31 -5.07 7.67
C TYR A 59 12.19 -3.76 8.45
N PRO A 60 13.26 -3.18 9.00
CA PRO A 60 13.20 -1.84 9.60
C PRO A 60 12.65 -0.77 8.64
N GLN A 61 12.99 -0.82 7.35
CA GLN A 61 12.42 0.11 6.36
C GLN A 61 10.92 -0.08 6.19
N ILE A 62 10.43 -1.33 6.20
CA ILE A 62 8.98 -1.60 6.17
C ILE A 62 8.31 -0.98 7.41
N ARG A 63 8.87 -1.24 8.60
CA ARG A 63 8.33 -0.75 9.86
C ARG A 63 8.32 0.77 9.94
N ASP A 64 9.43 1.41 9.57
CA ASP A 64 9.65 2.83 9.81
C ASP A 64 9.07 3.71 8.68
N ILE A 65 8.80 3.14 7.50
CA ILE A 65 8.30 3.88 6.33
C ILE A 65 6.91 3.39 5.91
N PHE A 66 6.74 2.10 5.64
CA PHE A 66 5.52 1.58 5.03
C PHE A 66 4.34 1.54 6.00
N TYR A 67 4.53 0.98 7.19
CA TYR A 67 3.45 0.86 8.19
C TYR A 67 2.77 2.18 8.56
N PRO A 68 3.48 3.27 8.92
CA PRO A 68 2.82 4.54 9.18
C PRO A 68 2.15 5.10 7.93
N THR A 69 2.78 5.00 6.76
CA THR A 69 2.23 5.55 5.51
C THR A 69 0.96 4.81 5.06
N VAL A 70 0.95 3.48 5.15
CA VAL A 70 -0.19 2.68 4.66
C VAL A 70 -1.40 2.83 5.56
N GLU A 71 -1.21 3.08 6.86
CA GLU A 71 -2.30 3.39 7.78
C GLU A 71 -2.98 4.71 7.43
N GLU A 72 -2.19 5.77 7.22
CA GLU A 72 -2.68 7.09 6.83
C GLU A 72 -3.39 7.05 5.47
N VAL A 73 -2.75 6.44 4.47
CA VAL A 73 -3.33 6.33 3.12
C VAL A 73 -4.58 5.46 3.12
N ALA A 74 -4.59 4.33 3.84
CA ALA A 74 -5.78 3.49 3.93
C ALA A 74 -6.97 4.28 4.52
N HIS A 75 -6.73 5.08 5.56
CA HIS A 75 -7.76 5.92 6.15
C HIS A 75 -8.33 6.93 5.14
N ASP A 76 -7.47 7.63 4.40
CA ASP A 76 -7.85 8.56 3.31
C ASP A 76 -8.66 7.85 2.19
N TRP A 77 -8.41 6.55 1.98
CA TRP A 77 -9.16 5.69 1.05
C TRP A 77 -10.39 5.01 1.67
N GLY A 78 -10.80 5.38 2.88
CA GLY A 78 -11.97 4.80 3.58
C GLY A 78 -11.78 3.36 4.02
N LEU A 79 -10.54 2.92 4.18
CA LEU A 79 -10.15 1.59 4.65
C LEU A 79 -9.55 1.68 6.06
N LYS A 80 -9.76 0.63 6.85
CA LYS A 80 -9.08 0.42 8.13
C LYS A 80 -8.01 -0.65 7.94
N VAL A 81 -6.83 -0.42 8.51
CA VAL A 81 -5.76 -1.42 8.53
C VAL A 81 -5.58 -2.02 9.93
N LYS A 82 -5.11 -3.27 9.96
CA LYS A 82 -4.54 -3.90 11.14
C LYS A 82 -3.15 -4.40 10.77
N ILE A 83 -2.13 -3.79 11.33
CA ILE A 83 -0.73 -4.17 11.13
C ILE A 83 -0.39 -5.27 12.13
N VAL A 84 0.13 -6.39 11.63
CA VAL A 84 0.58 -7.53 12.43
C VAL A 84 2.07 -7.70 12.18
N GLU A 85 2.87 -6.94 12.93
CA GLU A 85 4.32 -6.86 12.73
C GLU A 85 5.07 -8.19 12.91
N SER A 86 4.54 -9.09 13.76
CA SER A 86 5.09 -10.43 13.94
C SER A 86 5.00 -11.26 12.65
N ASN A 87 3.86 -11.17 11.98
CA ASN A 87 3.54 -11.96 10.78
C ASN A 87 3.99 -11.27 9.49
N LYS A 88 4.44 -10.01 9.58
CA LYS A 88 4.80 -9.17 8.43
C LYS A 88 3.61 -8.98 7.50
N GLU A 89 2.44 -8.72 8.08
CA GLU A 89 1.18 -8.60 7.35
C GLU A 89 0.43 -7.31 7.72
N VAL A 90 -0.27 -6.75 6.74
CA VAL A 90 -1.20 -5.64 6.92
C VAL A 90 -2.57 -6.07 6.39
N HIS A 91 -3.55 -6.21 7.27
CA HIS A 91 -4.91 -6.61 6.90
C HIS A 91 -5.78 -5.39 6.66
N PHE A 92 -6.50 -5.35 5.55
CA PHE A 92 -7.36 -4.24 5.15
C PHE A 92 -8.83 -4.58 5.34
N TYR A 93 -9.61 -3.59 5.80
CA TYR A 93 -11.04 -3.70 6.06
C TYR A 93 -11.79 -2.48 5.53
N SER A 94 -12.98 -2.69 5.01
CA SER A 94 -13.97 -1.63 4.76
C SER A 94 -15.08 -1.78 5.80
N GLY A 95 -15.08 -0.91 6.80
CA GLY A 95 -15.89 -1.11 8.01
C GLY A 95 -15.55 -2.45 8.69
N ARG A 96 -16.50 -3.39 8.71
CA ARG A 96 -16.31 -4.75 9.25
C ARG A 96 -15.92 -5.79 8.18
N GLN A 97 -15.97 -5.42 6.90
CA GLN A 97 -15.71 -6.34 5.81
C GLN A 97 -14.23 -6.44 5.51
N TYR A 98 -13.67 -7.65 5.57
CA TYR A 98 -12.29 -7.92 5.17
C TYR A 98 -12.09 -7.72 3.66
N ARG A 99 -11.03 -7.00 3.28
CA ARG A 99 -10.67 -6.67 1.89
C ARG A 99 -9.46 -7.42 1.39
N GLY A 100 -8.52 -7.83 2.24
CA GLY A 100 -7.33 -8.57 1.85
C GLY A 100 -6.13 -8.29 2.75
N THR A 101 -5.02 -8.95 2.46
CA THR A 101 -3.75 -8.78 3.18
C THR A 101 -2.65 -8.29 2.25
N THR A 102 -1.87 -7.31 2.70
CA THR A 102 -0.56 -7.03 2.14
C THR A 102 0.50 -7.80 2.91
N ILE A 103 1.21 -8.68 2.21
CA ILE A 103 2.29 -9.49 2.75
C ILE A 103 3.60 -8.71 2.55
N CYS A 104 4.30 -8.44 3.65
CA CYS A 104 5.54 -7.67 3.65
C CYS A 104 6.74 -8.61 3.67
N ARG A 105 7.73 -8.37 2.81
CA ARG A 105 8.97 -9.16 2.73
C ARG A 105 10.18 -8.27 2.58
N SER A 106 11.28 -8.66 3.23
CA SER A 106 12.58 -8.02 3.02
C SER A 106 13.32 -8.69 1.86
N MET A 107 14.06 -7.90 1.08
CA MET A 107 14.87 -8.44 -0.02
C MET A 107 16.21 -8.99 0.48
N GLU A 108 16.67 -8.59 1.67
CA GLU A 108 17.88 -9.15 2.32
C GLU A 108 17.69 -10.61 2.78
N SER A 109 16.45 -11.07 2.93
CA SER A 109 16.12 -12.44 3.36
C SER A 109 14.94 -12.98 2.54
N PRO A 110 15.14 -13.20 1.22
CA PRO A 110 14.06 -13.49 0.29
C PRO A 110 13.44 -14.89 0.47
N THR A 111 14.13 -15.78 1.20
CA THR A 111 13.69 -17.16 1.48
C THR A 111 12.90 -17.30 2.79
N ARG A 112 12.75 -16.22 3.57
CA ARG A 112 12.06 -16.21 4.88
C ARG A 112 10.74 -15.46 4.85
#